data_AF-A0AAV3II44-F1
#
_entry.id   AF-A0AAV3II44-F1
#
_cell.length_a   1.000
_cell.length_b   1.000
_cell.length_c   1.000
_cell.angle_alpha   90.00
_cell.angle_beta   90.00
_cell.angle_gamma   90.00
#
_symmetry.space_group_name_H-M   'P 1'
#
loop_
_entity.id
_entity.type
_entity.pdbx_description
1 polymer ?
#
loop_
_entity_poly.entity_id
_entity_poly.type
_entity_poly.pdbx_seq_one_letter_code
_entity_poly.pdbx_strand_id
1 'polypeptide(L)'
;MLRSSLPVFVVNKDAITQLNWKIDTHQKEPSLNINNVGNRHALLNDLTLVDNTENKSYPIKVNTVNGYILAKQEKSYSISNFTYQPNHKYSISLTVNGKKTTL
;
A
#
# COMPACT_ATOMS: atom_id res chain seq x y z
N MET A 1 -19.61 16.24 20.56
CA MET A 1 -18.91 17.04 19.53
C MET A 1 -17.90 16.15 18.84
N LEU A 2 -18.06 15.89 17.54
CA LEU A 2 -17.08 15.12 16.75
C LEU A 2 -15.95 16.08 16.34
N ARG A 3 -14.70 15.82 16.76
CA ARG A 3 -13.54 16.59 16.32
C ARG A 3 -12.87 15.85 15.16
N SER A 4 -12.87 16.45 13.98
CA SER A 4 -12.11 15.97 12.83
C SER A 4 -10.79 16.72 12.73
N SER A 5 -9.66 16.01 12.67
CA SER A 5 -8.34 16.57 12.37
C SER A 5 -7.84 16.00 11.05
N LEU A 6 -7.66 16.87 10.05
CA LEU A 6 -6.97 16.48 8.81
C LEU A 6 -5.48 16.84 8.93
N PRO A 7 -4.57 15.92 8.56
CA PRO A 7 -3.15 16.23 8.53
C PRO A 7 -2.85 17.25 7.43
N VAL A 8 -1.97 18.21 7.74
CA VAL A 8 -1.44 19.20 6.79
C VAL A 8 0.00 18.81 6.45
N PHE A 9 0.31 18.71 5.17
CA PHE A 9 1.64 18.38 4.68
C PHE A 9 2.23 19.55 3.92
N VAL A 10 3.39 20.05 4.37
CA VAL A 10 4.20 21.02 3.62
C VAL A 10 5.15 20.22 2.73
N VAL A 11 5.02 20.37 1.41
CA VAL A 11 5.82 19.64 0.42
C VAL A 11 6.35 20.59 -0.64
N ASN A 12 7.54 20.30 -1.17
CA ASN A 12 8.07 21.03 -2.32
C ASN A 12 7.19 20.77 -3.57
N LYS A 13 7.15 21.74 -4.49
CA LYS A 13 6.31 21.67 -5.70
C LYS A 13 6.66 20.49 -6.61
N ASP A 14 7.93 20.12 -6.64
CA ASP A 14 8.51 19.01 -7.40
C ASP A 14 8.46 17.67 -6.65
N ALA A 15 7.85 17.62 -5.45
CA ALA A 15 7.78 16.39 -4.68
C ALA A 15 6.85 15.36 -5.34
N ILE A 16 7.38 14.14 -5.52
CA ILE A 16 6.70 13.00 -6.12
C ILE A 16 6.49 11.87 -5.12
N THR A 17 5.38 11.16 -5.27
CA THR A 17 5.12 9.89 -4.59
C THR A 17 5.60 8.76 -5.50
N GLN A 18 6.43 7.87 -4.98
CA GLN A 18 6.92 6.70 -5.71
C GLN A 18 6.90 5.51 -4.77
N LEU A 19 6.15 4.47 -5.12
CA LEU A 19 5.94 3.31 -4.26
C LEU A 19 6.59 2.07 -4.87
N ASN A 20 7.33 1.34 -4.05
CA ASN A 20 7.78 -0.01 -4.34
C ASN A 20 7.08 -0.97 -3.39
N TRP A 21 6.91 -2.22 -3.78
CA TRP A 21 6.24 -3.21 -2.94
C TRP A 21 6.91 -4.58 -3.04
N LYS A 22 6.75 -5.39 -1.99
CA LYS A 22 7.13 -6.79 -1.96
C LYS A 22 6.21 -7.57 -1.04
N ILE A 23 6.04 -8.85 -1.30
CA ILE A 23 5.39 -9.77 -0.36
C ILE A 23 6.48 -10.31 0.56
N ASP A 24 6.27 -10.20 1.86
CA ASP A 24 7.12 -10.76 2.90
C ASP A 24 6.43 -11.99 3.50
N THR A 25 7.08 -13.14 3.35
CA THR A 25 6.60 -14.45 3.78
C THR A 25 7.30 -14.97 5.03
N HIS A 26 8.26 -14.22 5.59
CA HIS A 26 9.04 -14.66 6.75
C HIS A 26 8.30 -14.44 8.08
N GLN A 27 7.17 -13.73 8.04
CA GLN A 27 6.31 -13.50 9.20
C GLN A 27 5.30 -14.63 9.38
N LYS A 28 4.76 -14.76 10.60
CA LYS A 28 3.72 -15.76 10.93
C LYS A 28 2.50 -15.67 10.01
N GLU A 29 2.18 -14.46 9.55
CA GLU A 29 1.20 -14.19 8.50
C GLU A 29 1.91 -13.47 7.34
N PRO A 30 1.69 -13.88 6.08
CA PRO A 30 2.21 -13.15 4.94
C PRO A 30 1.77 -11.68 4.96
N SER A 31 2.69 -10.79 4.63
CA SER A 31 2.43 -9.35 4.62
C SER A 31 2.84 -8.71 3.30
N LEU A 32 2.15 -7.64 2.93
CA LEU A 32 2.52 -6.77 1.83
C LEU A 32 3.29 -5.58 2.39
N ASN A 33 4.58 -5.50 2.07
CA ASN A 33 5.43 -4.39 2.46
C ASN A 33 5.44 -3.37 1.32
N ILE A 34 5.01 -2.15 1.60
CA ILE A 34 5.01 -1.03 0.64
C ILE A 34 5.95 0.04 1.18
N ASN A 35 6.93 0.42 0.36
CA ASN A 35 7.90 1.47 0.66
C ASN A 35 7.66 2.67 -0.24
N ASN A 36 7.56 3.87 0.35
CA ASN A 36 7.52 5.11 -0.39
C ASN A 36 8.95 5.64 -0.59
N VAL A 37 9.55 5.29 -1.72
CA VAL A 37 10.87 5.78 -2.12
C VAL A 37 10.84 7.22 -2.65
N GLY A 38 9.67 7.84 -2.78
CA GLY A 38 9.51 9.24 -3.16
C GLY A 38 9.85 10.24 -2.04
N ASN A 39 9.68 11.52 -2.34
CA ASN A 39 9.85 12.65 -1.42
C ASN A 39 8.52 13.33 -1.04
N ARG A 40 7.37 12.80 -1.51
CA ARG A 40 6.02 13.18 -1.09
C ARG A 40 5.33 12.02 -0.38
N HIS A 41 4.49 12.31 0.62
CA HIS A 41 3.66 11.30 1.29
C HIS A 41 2.72 10.58 0.30
N ALA A 42 2.32 9.37 0.67
CA ALA A 42 1.27 8.60 0.02
C ALA A 42 0.14 8.36 1.02
N LEU A 43 -1.11 8.61 0.62
CA LEU A 43 -2.30 8.11 1.30
C LEU A 43 -2.88 6.98 0.46
N LEU A 44 -2.78 5.76 1.00
CA LEU A 44 -3.29 4.56 0.35
C LEU A 44 -4.74 4.30 0.75
N ASN A 45 -5.58 3.95 -0.23
CA ASN A 45 -6.92 3.40 -0.06
C ASN A 45 -7.14 2.24 -1.04
N ASP A 46 -8.18 1.43 -0.82
CA ASP A 46 -8.62 0.35 -1.72
C ASP A 46 -7.51 -0.63 -2.15
N LEU A 47 -6.56 -0.92 -1.25
CA LEU A 47 -5.42 -1.78 -1.54
C LEU A 47 -5.85 -3.23 -1.74
N THR A 48 -5.49 -3.80 -2.88
CA THR A 48 -5.76 -5.19 -3.22
C THR A 48 -4.51 -5.82 -3.80
N LEU A 49 -4.08 -6.95 -3.26
CA LEU A 49 -3.11 -7.82 -3.91
C LEU A 49 -3.83 -8.65 -4.98
N VAL A 50 -3.30 -8.67 -6.19
CA VAL A 50 -3.86 -9.44 -7.31
C VAL A 50 -2.85 -10.51 -7.72
N ASP A 51 -3.30 -11.76 -7.68
CA ASP A 51 -2.61 -12.88 -8.29
C ASP A 51 -3.10 -13.00 -9.75
N ASN A 52 -2.25 -12.59 -10.68
CA ASN A 52 -2.57 -12.57 -12.10
C ASN A 52 -2.47 -13.97 -12.74
N THR A 53 -1.80 -14.92 -12.08
CA THR A 53 -1.68 -16.30 -12.57
C THR A 53 -3.01 -17.04 -12.39
N GLU A 54 -3.65 -16.88 -11.23
CA GLU A 54 -4.93 -17.53 -10.92
C GLU A 54 -6.15 -16.61 -11.04
N ASN A 55 -5.94 -15.34 -11.37
CA ASN A 55 -6.98 -14.30 -11.40
C ASN A 55 -7.72 -14.18 -10.06
N LYS A 56 -6.99 -14.25 -8.95
CA LYS A 56 -7.50 -14.09 -7.58
C LYS A 56 -7.12 -12.74 -7.02
N SER A 57 -7.99 -12.18 -6.18
CA SER A 57 -7.77 -10.88 -5.54
C SER A 57 -7.92 -11.01 -4.03
N TYR A 58 -7.01 -10.37 -3.31
CA TYR A 58 -6.93 -10.39 -1.86
C TYR A 58 -7.00 -8.94 -1.36
N PRO A 59 -8.20 -8.45 -0.97
CA PRO A 59 -8.37 -7.11 -0.42
C PRO A 59 -7.62 -6.98 0.90
N ILE A 60 -6.89 -5.87 1.07
CA ILE A 60 -6.11 -5.56 2.27
C ILE A 60 -6.72 -4.33 2.93
N LYS A 61 -7.00 -4.42 4.23
CA LYS A 61 -7.68 -3.35 4.97
C LYS A 61 -6.74 -2.17 5.24
N VAL A 62 -6.96 -1.08 4.50
CA VAL A 62 -6.36 0.24 4.71
C VAL A 62 -7.44 1.29 4.95
N ASN A 63 -7.12 2.28 5.77
CA ASN A 63 -7.95 3.42 6.10
C ASN A 63 -7.10 4.69 6.25
N THR A 64 -7.74 5.81 6.53
CA THR A 64 -7.07 7.11 6.67
C THR A 64 -6.08 7.20 7.83
N VAL A 65 -6.10 6.26 8.79
CA VAL A 65 -5.15 6.20 9.91
C VAL A 65 -3.91 5.39 9.52
N ASN A 66 -4.09 4.18 8.99
CA ASN A 66 -2.98 3.29 8.66
C ASN A 66 -2.51 3.38 7.20
N GLY A 67 -3.22 4.09 6.32
CA GLY A 67 -2.90 4.23 4.89
C GLY A 67 -1.83 5.27 4.56
N TYR A 68 -1.46 6.15 5.49
CA TYR A 68 -0.37 7.10 5.27
C TYR A 68 1.00 6.40 5.27
N ILE A 69 1.77 6.60 4.21
CA ILE A 69 3.20 6.26 4.14
C ILE A 69 3.97 7.54 3.85
N LEU A 70 4.72 8.02 4.85
CA LEU A 70 5.53 9.23 4.70
C LEU A 70 6.69 9.00 3.71
N ALA A 71 7.31 10.09 3.26
CA ALA A 71 8.46 10.02 2.37
C ALA A 71 9.57 9.18 3.00
N LYS A 72 10.17 8.27 2.21
CA LYS A 72 11.24 7.36 2.60
C LYS A 72 10.89 6.41 3.76
N GLN A 73 9.60 6.21 4.03
CA GLN A 73 9.12 5.28 5.03
C GLN A 73 8.45 4.08 4.36
N GLU A 74 8.35 2.99 5.12
CA GLU A 74 7.66 1.78 4.71
C GLU A 74 6.52 1.43 5.67
N LYS A 75 5.57 0.66 5.17
CA LYS A 75 4.52 0.01 5.97
C LYS A 75 4.29 -1.41 5.52
N SER A 76 3.98 -2.25 6.50
CA SER A 76 3.60 -3.64 6.32
C SER A 76 2.11 -3.80 6.57
N TYR A 77 1.44 -4.57 5.72
CA TYR A 77 0.02 -4.88 5.84
C TYR A 77 -0.20 -6.39 5.76
N SER A 78 -0.79 -6.99 6.79
CA SER A 78 -1.13 -8.42 6.76
C SER A 78 -2.10 -8.75 5.62
N ILE A 79 -1.91 -9.90 4.98
CA ILE A 79 -2.75 -10.39 3.90
C ILE A 79 -3.56 -11.59 4.40
N SER A 80 -4.85 -11.38 4.67
CA SER A 80 -5.73 -12.44 5.16
C SER A 80 -6.06 -13.46 4.07
N ASN A 81 -6.16 -14.74 4.45
CA ASN A 81 -6.52 -15.86 3.55
C ASN A 81 -5.61 -15.97 2.31
N PHE A 82 -4.33 -15.63 2.45
CA PHE A 82 -3.36 -15.67 1.38
C PHE A 82 -2.22 -16.61 1.72
N THR A 83 -1.74 -17.35 0.71
CA THR A 83 -0.54 -18.18 0.80
C THR A 83 0.31 -17.88 -0.43
N TYR A 84 1.55 -17.45 -0.20
CA TYR A 84 2.43 -17.06 -1.29
C TYR A 84 2.86 -18.26 -2.13
N GLN A 85 2.66 -18.15 -3.44
CA GLN A 85 3.14 -19.08 -4.45
C GLN A 85 4.31 -18.44 -5.22
N PRO A 86 5.53 -19.00 -5.17
CA PRO A 86 6.73 -18.37 -5.73
C PRO A 86 6.72 -18.26 -7.27
N ASN A 87 5.95 -19.11 -7.95
CA ASN A 87 5.87 -19.14 -9.42
C ASN A 87 4.73 -18.27 -9.98
N HIS A 88 3.99 -17.57 -9.14
CA HIS A 88 2.87 -16.74 -9.57
C HIS A 88 3.31 -15.29 -9.83
N LYS A 89 2.55 -14.61 -10.69
CA LYS A 89 2.77 -13.20 -11.01
C LYS A 89 1.80 -12.35 -10.21
N TYR A 90 2.33 -11.51 -9.35
CA TYR A 90 1.53 -10.63 -8.51
C TYR A 90 1.62 -9.18 -8.96
N SER A 91 0.55 -8.44 -8.73
CA SER A 91 0.50 -6.97 -8.84
C SER A 91 -0.34 -6.41 -7.70
N ILE A 92 -0.25 -5.12 -7.44
CA ILE A 92 -1.14 -4.45 -6.48
C ILE A 92 -2.00 -3.42 -7.20
N SER A 93 -3.29 -3.40 -6.89
CA SER A 93 -4.22 -2.34 -7.28
C SER A 93 -4.53 -1.51 -6.06
N LEU A 94 -4.42 -0.19 -6.17
CA LEU A 94 -4.61 0.72 -5.04
C LEU A 94 -4.96 2.13 -5.50
N THR A 95 -5.58 2.89 -4.61
CA THR A 95 -5.76 4.34 -4.75
C THR A 95 -4.67 5.05 -3.97
N VAL A 96 -3.88 5.89 -4.64
CA VAL A 96 -2.82 6.71 -4.04
C VAL A 96 -3.21 8.17 -4.15
N ASN A 97 -3.34 8.87 -3.03
CA ASN A 97 -3.71 10.29 -2.99
C ASN A 97 -4.98 10.60 -3.83
N GLY A 98 -5.95 9.69 -3.81
CA GLY A 98 -7.22 9.81 -4.55
C GLY A 98 -7.17 9.33 -6.01
N LYS A 99 -6.02 8.87 -6.52
CA LYS A 99 -5.89 8.35 -7.90
C LYS A 99 -5.64 6.84 -7.92
N LYS A 100 -6.45 6.10 -8.68
CA LYS A 100 -6.26 4.67 -8.89
C LYS A 100 -4.97 4.39 -9.67
N THR A 101 -4.20 3.43 -9.19
CA THR A 101 -2.90 3.00 -9.72
C THR A 101 -2.79 1.49 -9.63
N THR A 102 -2.05 0.89 -10.57
CA THR A 102 -1.62 -0.52 -10.50
C THR A 102 -0.10 -0.53 -10.54
N LEU A 103 0.52 -1.30 -9.65
CA LEU A 103 1.98 -1.47 -9.51
C LEU A 103 2.35 -2.95 -9.49
#